data_AF-A0A9X3BY29-F1
#
_entry.id   AF-A0A9X3BY29-F1
#
_cell.length_a   1.000
_cell.length_b   1.000
_cell.length_c   1.000
_cell.angle_alpha   90.00
_cell.angle_beta   90.00
_cell.angle_gamma   90.00
#
_symmetry.space_group_name_H-M   'P 1'
#
loop_
_entity.id
_entity.type
_entity.pdbx_description
1 polymer ?
#
loop_
_entity_poly.entity_id
_entity_poly.type
_entity_poly.pdbx_seq_one_letter_code
_entity_poly.pdbx_strand_id
1 'polypeptide(L)'
;MPTTNKKLQMSTEDYENMLLGSYARWCESVTINTREYQKVIANAKINKWYLTEYAKCEAEFNSLTQRYEKLVTAEDFKRCYNNCTYKMFNLRPSALLQEIKKTPTVSSLKIHDVKISSLTFNQN
;
A
#
# COMPACT_ATOMS: atom_id res chain seq x y z
N MET A 1 16.84 5.10 -7.41
CA MET A 1 16.89 3.70 -6.96
C MET A 1 17.11 2.77 -8.16
N PRO A 2 18.34 2.61 -8.68
CA PRO A 2 18.62 1.78 -9.88
C PRO A 2 19.26 0.41 -9.58
N THR A 3 19.37 0.00 -8.31
CA THR A 3 20.11 -1.20 -7.88
C THR A 3 19.23 -2.42 -7.61
N THR A 4 18.03 -2.23 -7.05
CA THR A 4 17.14 -3.34 -6.67
C THR A 4 16.68 -4.14 -7.89
N ASN A 5 16.10 -3.49 -8.90
CA ASN A 5 15.62 -4.16 -10.12
C ASN A 5 16.73 -4.89 -10.88
N LYS A 6 17.96 -4.35 -10.90
CA LYS A 6 19.13 -5.02 -11.48
C LYS A 6 19.50 -6.31 -10.74
N LYS A 7 19.53 -6.29 -9.40
CA LYS A 7 19.79 -7.49 -8.57
C LYS A 7 18.72 -8.55 -8.76
N LEU A 8 17.47 -8.13 -8.95
CA LEU A 8 16.33 -9.03 -9.21
C LEU A 8 16.27 -9.52 -10.67
N GLN A 9 17.11 -8.99 -11.55
CA GLN A 9 17.09 -9.24 -13.00
C GLN A 9 15.71 -8.96 -13.61
N MET A 10 15.08 -7.86 -13.20
CA MET A 10 13.78 -7.43 -13.69
C MET A 10 13.93 -6.22 -14.59
N SER A 11 13.08 -6.12 -15.62
CA SER A 11 12.90 -4.86 -16.33
C SER A 11 12.34 -3.79 -15.39
N THR A 12 12.49 -2.52 -15.75
CA THR A 12 11.87 -1.42 -14.98
C THR A 12 10.35 -1.58 -14.91
N GLU A 13 9.73 -1.93 -16.04
CA GLU A 13 8.28 -2.13 -16.12
C GLU A 13 7.81 -3.28 -15.22
N ASP A 14 8.49 -4.44 -15.26
CA ASP A 14 8.14 -5.57 -14.39
C ASP A 14 8.27 -5.22 -12.92
N TYR A 15 9.29 -4.44 -12.57
CA TYR A 15 9.54 -4.01 -11.20
C TYR A 15 8.44 -3.04 -10.73
N GLU A 16 8.05 -2.07 -11.56
CA GLU A 16 6.95 -1.15 -11.27
C GLU A 16 5.62 -1.88 -11.13
N ASN A 17 5.34 -2.85 -12.02
CA ASN A 17 4.16 -3.71 -11.94
C ASN A 17 4.15 -4.55 -10.66
N MET A 18 5.30 -5.08 -10.25
CA MET A 18 5.45 -5.82 -8.99
C MET A 18 5.18 -4.92 -7.79
N LEU A 19 5.71 -3.69 -7.77
CA LEU A 19 5.48 -2.71 -6.70
C LEU A 19 4.00 -2.31 -6.62
N LEU A 20 3.39 -2.00 -7.76
CA LEU A 20 1.97 -1.65 -7.85
C LEU A 20 1.09 -2.81 -7.40
N GLY A 21 1.39 -4.03 -7.84
CA GLY A 21 0.69 -5.25 -7.41
C GLY A 21 0.86 -5.52 -5.90
N SER A 22 2.03 -5.25 -5.34
CA SER A 22 2.27 -5.33 -3.90
C SER A 22 1.43 -4.33 -3.13
N TYR A 23 1.34 -3.08 -3.61
CA TYR A 23 0.51 -2.04 -3.02
C TYR A 23 -0.98 -2.39 -3.08
N ALA A 24 -1.47 -2.87 -4.22
CA ALA A 24 -2.86 -3.30 -4.39
C ALA A 24 -3.23 -4.42 -3.41
N ARG A 25 -2.41 -5.49 -3.33
CA ARG A 25 -2.62 -6.59 -2.38
C ARG A 25 -2.56 -6.13 -0.92
N TRP A 26 -1.67 -5.19 -0.61
CA TRP A 26 -1.64 -4.61 0.72
C TRP A 26 -2.93 -3.85 1.01
N CYS A 27 -3.44 -3.04 0.07
CA CYS A 27 -4.72 -2.35 0.21
C CYS A 27 -5.88 -3.33 0.45
N GLU A 28 -5.91 -4.45 -0.29
CA GLU A 28 -6.88 -5.53 -0.06
C GLU A 28 -6.76 -6.08 1.37
N SER A 29 -5.54 -6.33 1.86
CA SER A 29 -5.30 -6.88 3.19
C SER A 29 -5.72 -5.97 4.36
N VAL A 30 -5.98 -4.69 4.11
CA VAL A 30 -6.37 -3.70 5.14
C VAL A 30 -7.82 -3.24 5.02
N THR A 31 -8.55 -3.76 4.04
CA THR A 31 -9.92 -3.35 3.71
C THR A 31 -10.86 -4.55 3.78
N ILE A 32 -12.14 -4.30 4.06
CA ILE A 32 -13.14 -5.38 4.19
C ILE A 32 -14.03 -5.47 2.94
N ASN A 33 -14.25 -4.34 2.25
CA ASN A 33 -15.15 -4.26 1.11
C ASN A 33 -14.59 -3.36 0.01
N THR A 34 -15.17 -3.48 -1.19
CA THR A 34 -14.77 -2.76 -2.40
C THR A 34 -14.76 -1.24 -2.22
N ARG A 35 -15.70 -0.69 -1.44
CA ARG A 35 -15.77 0.77 -1.20
C ARG A 35 -14.58 1.25 -0.37
N GLU A 36 -14.24 0.54 0.71
CA GLU A 36 -13.04 0.84 1.50
C GLU A 36 -11.79 0.69 0.64
N TYR A 37 -11.70 -0.41 -0.14
CA TYR A 37 -10.58 -0.65 -1.05
C TYR A 37 -10.36 0.52 -2.01
N GLN A 38 -11.40 0.96 -2.72
CA GLN A 38 -11.35 2.10 -3.63
C GLN A 38 -10.87 3.38 -2.94
N LYS A 39 -11.35 3.64 -1.71
CA LYS A 39 -10.93 4.81 -0.95
C LYS A 39 -9.46 4.72 -0.52
N VAL A 40 -8.99 3.54 -0.13
CA VAL A 40 -7.62 3.32 0.35
C VAL A 40 -6.62 3.38 -0.81
N ILE A 41 -6.89 2.68 -1.92
CA ILE A 41 -5.98 2.62 -3.07
C ILE A 41 -5.86 3.97 -3.79
N ALA A 42 -6.91 4.79 -3.80
CA ALA A 42 -6.89 6.13 -4.38
C ALA A 42 -6.32 7.19 -3.44
N ASN A 43 -5.99 6.86 -2.17
CA ASN A 43 -5.57 7.85 -1.19
C ASN A 43 -4.07 8.17 -1.31
N ALA A 44 -3.74 9.39 -1.73
CA ALA A 44 -2.36 9.84 -1.91
C ALA A 44 -1.52 9.82 -0.62
N LYS A 45 -2.11 10.08 0.55
CA LYS A 45 -1.37 10.03 1.84
C LYS A 45 -0.99 8.59 2.19
N ILE A 46 -1.91 7.64 1.97
CA ILE A 46 -1.64 6.22 2.18
C ILE A 46 -0.60 5.72 1.18
N ASN A 47 -0.74 6.04 -0.11
CA ASN A 47 0.25 5.65 -1.11
C ASN A 47 1.64 6.20 -0.74
N LYS A 48 1.74 7.48 -0.35
CA LYS A 48 3.00 8.08 0.11
C LYS A 48 3.58 7.37 1.33
N TRP A 49 2.75 7.04 2.32
CA TRP A 49 3.17 6.27 3.49
C TRP A 49 3.69 4.88 3.09
N TYR A 50 2.95 4.18 2.22
CA TYR A 50 3.31 2.84 1.75
C TYR A 50 4.67 2.86 1.04
N LEU A 51 4.87 3.78 0.09
CA LEU A 51 6.14 3.94 -0.61
C LEU A 51 7.30 4.29 0.34
N THR A 52 7.03 5.07 1.39
CA THR A 52 8.04 5.43 2.40
C THR A 52 8.47 4.21 3.21
N GLU A 53 7.54 3.39 3.67
CA GLU A 53 7.87 2.15 4.39
C GLU A 53 8.51 1.11 3.45
N TYR A 54 8.03 1.01 2.21
CA TYR A 54 8.57 0.10 1.21
C TYR A 54 10.04 0.43 0.89
N ALA A 55 10.37 1.73 0.78
CA ALA A 55 11.76 2.17 0.60
C ALA A 55 12.70 1.74 1.74
N LYS A 56 12.19 1.58 2.97
CA LYS A 56 12.97 1.04 4.09
C LYS A 56 13.23 -0.46 3.91
N CYS A 57 12.23 -1.22 3.46
CA CYS A 57 12.42 -2.63 3.09
C CYS A 57 13.48 -2.78 1.98
N GLU A 58 13.48 -1.88 1.00
CA GLU A 58 14.51 -1.89 -0.04
C GLU A 58 15.90 -1.50 0.47
N ALA A 59 15.99 -0.56 1.40
CA ALA A 59 17.25 -0.22 2.05
C ALA A 59 17.82 -1.41 2.84
N GLU A 60 16.96 -2.13 3.57
CA GLU A 60 17.31 -3.36 4.27
C GLU A 60 17.81 -4.44 3.28
N PHE A 61 17.05 -4.70 2.21
CA PHE A 61 17.45 -5.63 1.15
C PHE A 61 18.83 -5.27 0.57
N ASN A 62 19.05 -3.98 0.27
CA ASN A 62 20.33 -3.53 -0.28
C ASN A 62 21.47 -3.74 0.73
N SER A 63 21.25 -3.45 2.02
CA SER A 63 22.23 -3.68 3.08
C SER A 63 22.58 -5.15 3.24
N LEU A 64 21.60 -6.05 3.18
CA LEU A 64 21.79 -7.49 3.33
C LEU A 64 22.53 -8.09 2.12
N THR A 65 22.33 -7.53 0.93
CA THR A 65 22.81 -8.13 -0.34
C THR A 65 24.09 -7.50 -0.88
N GLN A 66 24.50 -6.34 -0.38
CA GLN A 66 25.63 -5.56 -0.91
C GLN A 66 26.92 -6.38 -1.11
N ARG A 67 27.21 -7.32 -0.20
CA ARG A 67 28.45 -8.12 -0.21
C ARG A 67 28.37 -9.38 -1.08
N TYR A 68 27.19 -9.71 -1.60
CA TYR A 68 26.92 -11.03 -2.19
C TYR A 68 26.65 -10.98 -3.69
N GLU A 69 26.80 -9.82 -4.35
CA GLU A 69 26.47 -9.61 -5.78
C GLU A 69 27.11 -10.61 -6.76
N LYS A 70 28.22 -11.26 -6.38
CA LYS A 70 28.91 -12.26 -7.21
C LYS A 70 28.81 -13.70 -6.68
N LEU A 71 28.16 -13.90 -5.54
CA LEU A 71 28.17 -15.17 -4.79
C LEU A 71 26.82 -15.86 -4.75
N VAL A 72 25.73 -15.12 -4.99
CA VAL A 72 24.37 -15.65 -4.91
C VAL A 72 23.63 -15.47 -6.22
N THR A 73 22.61 -16.30 -6.45
CA THR A 73 21.81 -16.27 -7.67
C THR A 73 20.74 -15.18 -7.62
N ALA A 74 20.17 -14.82 -8.77
CA ALA A 74 19.02 -13.92 -8.81
C ALA A 74 17.81 -14.46 -8.04
N GLU A 75 17.66 -15.78 -7.95
CA GLU A 75 16.61 -16.42 -7.16
C GLU A 75 16.80 -16.21 -5.66
N ASP A 76 18.05 -16.27 -5.18
CA ASP A 76 18.37 -15.95 -3.78
C ASP A 76 18.06 -14.49 -3.46
N PHE A 77 18.33 -13.57 -4.40
CA PHE A 77 17.93 -12.17 -4.26
C PHE A 77 16.43 -12.00 -4.21
N LYS A 78 15.66 -12.70 -5.07
CA LYS A 78 14.19 -12.67 -5.03
C LYS A 78 13.66 -13.16 -3.68
N ARG A 79 14.21 -14.24 -3.13
CA ARG A 79 13.83 -14.75 -1.80
C ARG A 79 14.13 -13.75 -0.70
N CYS A 80 15.33 -13.17 -0.68
CA CYS A 80 15.71 -12.14 0.30
C CYS A 80 14.80 -10.91 0.19
N TYR A 81 14.52 -10.46 -1.03
CA TYR A 81 13.65 -9.34 -1.31
C TYR A 81 12.21 -9.58 -0.83
N ASN A 82 11.66 -10.76 -1.11
CA ASN A 82 10.35 -11.17 -0.62
C ASN A 82 10.30 -11.15 0.91
N ASN A 83 11.33 -11.65 1.59
CA ASN A 83 11.39 -11.60 3.06
C ASN A 83 11.42 -10.17 3.62
N CYS A 84 12.13 -9.25 2.96
CA CYS A 84 12.20 -7.85 3.39
C CYS A 84 10.84 -7.16 3.20
N THR A 85 10.22 -7.35 2.04
CA THR A 85 8.96 -6.69 1.65
C THR A 85 7.73 -7.30 2.33
N TYR A 86 7.75 -8.59 2.69
CA TYR A 86 6.64 -9.25 3.39
C TYR A 86 6.29 -8.58 4.72
N LYS A 87 7.26 -7.92 5.37
CA LYS A 87 7.05 -7.12 6.58
C LYS A 87 6.00 -6.03 6.40
N MET A 88 5.81 -5.51 5.18
CA MET A 88 4.77 -4.52 4.86
C MET A 88 3.36 -5.02 5.23
N PHE A 89 3.11 -6.31 5.09
CA PHE A 89 1.82 -6.91 5.45
C PHE A 89 1.57 -6.98 6.96
N ASN A 90 2.56 -6.67 7.80
CA ASN A 90 2.40 -6.54 9.24
C ASN A 90 2.30 -5.08 9.72
N LEU A 91 2.55 -4.11 8.84
CA LEU A 91 2.52 -2.67 9.16
C LEU A 91 1.18 -2.04 8.75
N ARG A 92 0.61 -1.20 9.62
CA ARG A 92 -0.66 -0.52 9.37
C ARG A 92 -0.58 0.95 9.83
N PRO A 93 -0.87 1.93 8.95
CA PRO A 93 -0.99 3.32 9.35
C PRO A 93 -2.38 3.55 9.95
N SER A 94 -2.62 3.03 11.15
CA SER A 94 -3.97 2.98 11.77
C SER A 94 -4.66 4.35 11.80
N ALA A 95 -3.93 5.43 12.06
CA ALA A 95 -4.48 6.79 12.03
C ALA A 95 -5.00 7.18 10.64
N LEU A 96 -4.23 6.95 9.58
CA LEU A 96 -4.63 7.25 8.20
C LEU A 96 -5.81 6.36 7.76
N LEU A 97 -5.81 5.09 8.15
CA LEU A 97 -6.90 4.16 7.83
C LEU A 97 -8.20 4.57 8.52
N GLN A 98 -8.14 4.99 9.79
CA GLN A 98 -9.30 5.46 10.52
C GLN A 98 -9.88 6.74 9.92
N GLU A 99 -9.06 7.68 9.45
CA GLU A 99 -9.52 8.89 8.76
C GLU A 99 -10.36 8.56 7.52
N ILE A 100 -9.97 7.55 6.75
CA ILE A 100 -10.69 7.14 5.53
C ILE A 100 -12.01 6.44 5.84
N LYS A 101 -12.07 5.72 6.96
CA LYS A 101 -13.28 5.05 7.44
C LYS A 101 -14.32 5.99 8.01
N LYS A 102 -13.94 7.23 8.37
CA LYS A 102 -14.92 8.25 8.77
C LYS A 102 -15.81 8.60 7.57
N THR A 103 -17.05 8.12 7.61
CA THR A 103 -18.08 8.53 6.65
C THR A 103 -18.32 10.03 6.83
N PRO A 104 -18.28 10.85 5.76
CA PRO A 104 -18.69 12.24 5.88
C PRO A 104 -20.14 12.26 6.35
N THR A 105 -20.38 12.87 7.51
CA THR A 105 -21.73 13.15 8.00
C THR A 105 -22.33 14.17 7.03
N VAL A 106 -23.24 13.73 6.16
CA VAL A 106 -24.00 14.66 5.31
C VAL A 106 -24.98 15.37 6.24
N SER A 107 -24.56 16.52 6.79
CA SER A 107 -25.30 17.23 7.83
C SER A 107 -26.54 17.98 7.32
N SER A 108 -26.78 18.02 6.00
CA SER A 108 -28.10 18.24 5.38
C SER A 108 -27.92 18.39 3.88
N LEU A 109 -28.80 17.77 3.10
CA LEU A 109 -29.03 18.14 1.70
C LEU A 109 -30.14 19.21 1.71
N LYS A 110 -29.80 20.46 1.36
CA LYS A 110 -30.83 21.47 1.09
C LYS A 110 -31.30 21.28 -0.35
N ILE A 111 -32.49 20.72 -0.52
CA ILE A 111 -33.21 20.71 -1.79
C ILE A 111 -34.48 21.51 -1.53
N HIS A 112 -34.62 22.66 -2.20
CA HIS A 112 -35.82 23.51 -2.19
C HIS A 112 -36.50 23.69 -0.82
N ASP A 113 -35.80 24.32 0.14
CA ASP A 113 -36.32 24.70 1.46
C ASP A 113 -36.87 23.57 2.37
N VAL A 114 -36.78 22.31 1.95
CA VAL A 114 -37.14 21.16 2.79
C VAL A 114 -35.90 20.67 3.53
N LYS A 115 -35.90 20.85 4.86
CA LYS A 115 -34.86 20.31 5.74
C LYS A 115 -35.16 18.85 6.05
N ILE A 116 -34.57 17.93 5.30
CA ILE A 116 -34.66 16.49 5.60
C ILE A 116 -33.62 16.17 6.68
N SER A 117 -34.08 15.70 7.84
CA SER A 117 -33.22 15.18 8.92
C SER A 117 -32.36 14.05 8.37
N SER A 118 -31.04 14.11 8.62
CA SER A 118 -30.06 13.14 8.11
C SER A 118 -30.49 11.70 8.41
N LEU A 119 -30.69 10.89 7.37
CA LEU A 119 -30.83 9.44 7.52
C LEU A 119 -29.45 8.88 7.86
N THR A 120 -29.26 8.47 9.12
CA THR A 120 -28.19 7.53 9.47
C THR A 120 -28.49 6.22 8.76
N PHE A 121 -27.75 5.94 7.67
CA PHE A 121 -27.69 4.60 7.12
C PHE A 121 -26.96 3.72 8.14
N ASN A 122 -27.71 3.11 9.07
CA ASN A 122 -27.24 1.94 9.79
C ASN A 122 -27.09 0.82 8.76
N GLN A 123 -25.85 0.42 8.50
CA GLN A 123 -25.55 -0.75 7.66
C GLN A 123 -25.20 -1.90 8.61
N ASN A 124 -26.08 -2.92 8.62
CA ASN A 124 -25.77 -4.26 9.13
C ASN A 124 -24.61 -4.89 8.33
#